data_AF-A0A5C3K937-F1
#
_entry.id   AF-A0A5C3K937-F1
#
_cell.length_a   1.000
_cell.length_b   1.000
_cell.length_c   1.000
_cell.angle_alpha   90.00
_cell.angle_beta   90.00
_cell.angle_gamma   90.00
#
_symmetry.space_group_name_H-M   'P 1'
#
loop_
_entity.id
_entity.type
_entity.pdbx_description
1 polymer ?
#
loop_
_entity_poly.entity_id
_entity_poly.type
_entity_poly.pdbx_seq_one_letter_code
_entity_poly.pdbx_strand_id
1 'polypeptide(L)'
;MTASALRRLAPSTPEDKTPDLILHHGSDPIPEYNNPDLIPGMYPTLYPFKIGSFEDASCPSPLSFEAQARYYLDLGDKVFRHHFSYIFVVLNMLQRRKSHLQTHFTVQTARFRRVADTLTSLDSHTIADAAEIIEAEKSTKSLTSEQKRALDLLRYVNTVVQKVPGSYAAKISAHADIRNYFSYFGLPHLFFTFNPSAVHSPIFQVMYGDKSVNLSDRYPKLPPSSERARRLAQDPVAAADFFEFSVNMLFDERLGGRLPPHKEQHHRHSSHPGSSRTKRFLLEVAAILQCRCFAKQR
;
A
#
# COMPACT_ATOMS: atom_id res chain seq x y z
N MET A 1 -22.88 4.81 -19.24
CA MET A 1 -22.97 3.53 -19.98
C MET A 1 -23.18 2.42 -18.97
N THR A 2 -24.38 1.84 -19.00
CA THR A 2 -24.87 0.83 -18.07
C THR A 2 -24.14 -0.51 -18.30
N ALA A 3 -23.74 -1.17 -17.22
CA ALA A 3 -23.03 -2.45 -17.18
C ALA A 3 -23.85 -3.67 -17.68
N SER A 4 -24.84 -3.45 -18.55
CA SER A 4 -25.72 -4.49 -19.10
C SER A 4 -25.12 -5.22 -20.30
N ALA A 5 -23.99 -4.77 -20.85
CA ALA A 5 -23.43 -5.27 -22.11
C ALA A 5 -22.46 -6.46 -21.97
N LEU A 6 -22.03 -6.84 -20.75
CA LEU A 6 -21.07 -7.92 -20.55
C LEU A 6 -21.63 -8.91 -19.52
N ARG A 7 -22.44 -9.89 -19.98
CA ARG A 7 -23.05 -10.91 -19.09
C ARG A 7 -22.31 -12.24 -19.08
N ARG A 8 -21.46 -12.53 -20.07
CA ARG A 8 -20.82 -13.85 -20.24
C ARG A 8 -19.30 -13.72 -20.32
N LEU A 9 -18.61 -13.89 -19.18
CA LEU A 9 -17.15 -13.76 -19.05
C LEU A 9 -16.42 -15.10 -18.72
N ALA A 10 -17.05 -16.26 -18.89
CA ALA A 10 -16.47 -17.56 -18.55
C ALA A 10 -16.00 -18.34 -19.80
N PRO A 11 -14.99 -19.22 -19.69
CA PRO A 11 -14.64 -20.15 -20.75
C PRO A 11 -15.79 -21.14 -20.92
N SER A 12 -16.43 -21.12 -22.08
CA SER A 12 -17.67 -21.85 -22.39
C SER A 12 -17.51 -23.37 -22.26
N THR A 13 -18.42 -24.01 -21.52
CA THR A 13 -18.81 -25.41 -21.74
C THR A 13 -19.58 -25.55 -23.06
N PRO A 14 -19.64 -26.77 -23.64
CA PRO A 14 -19.90 -26.97 -25.07
C PRO A 14 -21.40 -27.06 -25.40
N GLU A 15 -22.16 -26.00 -25.16
CA GLU A 15 -23.50 -25.85 -25.73
C GLU A 15 -23.69 -24.45 -26.34
N ASP A 16 -23.33 -24.37 -27.63
CA ASP A 16 -23.96 -23.56 -28.69
C ASP A 16 -24.15 -22.04 -28.50
N LYS A 17 -23.42 -21.38 -27.60
CA LYS A 17 -23.46 -19.90 -27.50
C LYS A 17 -22.08 -19.30 -27.30
N THR A 18 -21.62 -18.54 -28.31
CA THR A 18 -20.36 -17.80 -28.25
C THR A 18 -20.37 -16.78 -27.10
N PRO A 19 -19.27 -16.64 -26.35
CA PRO A 19 -19.15 -15.63 -25.30
C PRO A 19 -19.15 -14.20 -25.89
N ASP A 20 -19.68 -13.24 -25.13
CA ASP A 20 -19.80 -11.84 -25.57
C ASP A 20 -18.41 -11.17 -25.72
N LEU A 21 -17.40 -11.67 -25.00
CA LEU A 21 -16.01 -11.22 -25.06
C LEU A 21 -15.06 -12.38 -24.79
N ILE A 22 -14.21 -12.72 -25.77
CA ILE A 22 -13.10 -13.66 -25.59
C ILE A 22 -11.86 -12.85 -25.24
N LEU A 23 -11.41 -12.93 -23.99
CA LEU A 23 -10.13 -12.38 -23.57
C LEU A 23 -9.05 -13.43 -23.84
N HIS A 24 -8.35 -13.29 -24.96
CA HIS A 24 -7.18 -14.12 -25.25
C HIS A 24 -6.06 -13.76 -24.26
N HIS A 25 -5.62 -14.74 -23.48
CA HIS A 25 -4.41 -14.62 -22.67
C HIS A 25 -3.24 -15.20 -23.45
N GLY A 26 -2.05 -14.64 -23.26
CA GLY A 26 -0.82 -15.30 -23.70
C GLY A 26 -0.65 -16.64 -22.99
N SER A 27 -0.01 -17.60 -23.65
CA SER A 27 0.48 -18.82 -22.99
C SER A 27 1.70 -18.52 -22.11
N ASP A 28 2.48 -17.50 -22.50
CA ASP A 28 3.76 -17.20 -21.86
C ASP A 28 3.62 -16.07 -20.84
N PRO A 29 4.19 -16.24 -19.63
CA PRO A 29 4.19 -15.18 -18.63
C PRO A 29 5.06 -14.00 -19.09
N ILE A 30 4.52 -12.79 -18.95
CA ILE A 30 5.23 -11.54 -19.28
C ILE A 30 6.03 -11.07 -18.05
N PRO A 31 7.33 -10.73 -18.20
CA PRO A 31 8.12 -10.24 -17.09
C PRO A 31 7.64 -8.87 -16.59
N GLU A 32 7.64 -8.70 -15.27
CA GLU A 32 7.34 -7.40 -14.64
C GLU A 32 8.51 -6.42 -14.65
N TYR A 33 9.73 -6.94 -14.44
CA TYR A 33 10.91 -6.11 -14.25
C TYR A 33 11.50 -5.71 -15.59
N ASN A 34 11.95 -4.46 -15.70
CA ASN A 34 12.61 -3.93 -16.89
C ASN A 34 11.76 -4.11 -18.15
N ASN A 35 10.44 -3.98 -18.00
CA ASN A 35 9.49 -4.13 -19.09
C ASN A 35 8.75 -2.81 -19.34
N PRO A 36 9.28 -1.95 -20.23
CA PRO A 36 8.65 -0.69 -20.57
C PRO A 36 7.33 -0.85 -21.34
N ASP A 37 6.95 -2.04 -21.77
CA ASP A 37 5.68 -2.23 -22.48
C ASP A 37 4.53 -2.62 -21.55
N LEU A 38 4.84 -3.06 -20.33
CA LEU A 38 3.86 -3.64 -19.42
C LEU A 38 2.78 -2.64 -18.99
N ILE A 39 3.15 -1.55 -18.33
CA ILE A 39 2.18 -0.59 -17.79
C ILE A 39 1.40 0.14 -18.90
N PRO A 40 2.03 0.65 -19.96
CA PRO A 40 1.30 1.20 -21.09
C PRO A 40 0.35 0.20 -21.75
N GLY A 41 0.76 -1.07 -21.87
CA GLY A 41 -0.09 -2.14 -22.40
C GLY A 41 -1.29 -2.46 -21.51
N MET A 42 -1.12 -2.38 -20.19
CA MET A 42 -2.22 -2.56 -19.22
C MET A 42 -3.19 -1.38 -19.19
N TYR A 43 -2.71 -0.16 -19.50
CA TYR A 43 -3.48 1.08 -19.37
C TYR A 43 -3.42 1.94 -20.64
N PRO A 44 -3.94 1.46 -21.79
CA PRO A 44 -3.91 2.22 -23.04
C PRO A 44 -4.63 3.57 -22.95
N THR A 45 -5.62 3.70 -22.06
CA THR A 45 -6.34 4.96 -21.80
C THR A 45 -5.51 5.98 -21.03
N LEU A 46 -4.52 5.55 -20.25
CA LEU A 46 -3.58 6.44 -19.54
C LEU A 46 -2.33 6.72 -20.38
N TYR A 47 -2.00 5.82 -21.31
CA TYR A 47 -0.83 5.90 -22.19
C TYR A 47 -1.23 5.85 -23.67
N PRO A 48 -1.98 6.86 -24.19
CA PRO A 48 -2.50 6.84 -25.55
C PRO A 48 -1.40 6.77 -26.63
N PHE A 49 -0.21 7.27 -26.32
CA PHE A 49 0.96 7.24 -27.23
C PHE A 49 2.05 6.26 -26.80
N LYS A 50 1.83 5.47 -25.74
CA LYS A 50 2.84 4.55 -25.16
C LYS A 50 4.16 5.25 -24.74
N ILE A 51 4.13 6.57 -24.53
CA ILE A 51 5.29 7.37 -24.10
C ILE A 51 5.36 7.48 -22.58
N GLY A 52 6.56 7.70 -22.04
CA GLY A 52 6.76 7.85 -20.60
C GLY A 52 6.53 6.54 -19.85
N SER A 53 6.98 5.41 -20.39
CA SER A 53 6.81 4.16 -19.66
C SER A 53 7.71 4.07 -18.43
N PHE A 54 7.36 3.16 -17.54
CA PHE A 54 8.22 2.76 -16.43
C PHE A 54 9.46 2.04 -16.96
N GLU A 55 10.61 2.31 -16.33
CA GLU A 55 11.87 1.58 -16.59
C GLU A 55 12.33 1.67 -18.07
N ASP A 56 11.96 2.75 -18.75
CA ASP A 56 12.38 3.03 -20.12
C ASP A 56 13.85 3.49 -20.16
N ALA A 57 14.71 2.66 -20.75
CA ALA A 57 16.13 2.92 -20.88
C ALA A 57 16.45 4.11 -21.83
N SER A 58 15.49 4.55 -22.65
CA SER A 58 15.65 5.73 -23.50
C SER A 58 15.53 7.04 -22.73
N CYS A 59 15.05 7.01 -21.48
CA CYS A 59 14.93 8.19 -20.65
C CYS A 59 16.31 8.75 -20.28
N PRO A 60 16.59 10.06 -20.51
CA PRO A 60 17.89 10.66 -20.19
C PRO A 60 18.29 10.56 -18.72
N SER A 61 17.30 10.55 -17.83
CA SER A 61 17.50 10.43 -16.38
C SER A 61 16.83 9.15 -15.88
N PRO A 62 17.57 8.21 -15.27
CA PRO A 62 16.96 7.00 -14.73
C PRO A 62 16.03 7.35 -13.57
N LEU A 63 14.75 7.03 -13.72
CA LEU A 63 13.74 7.19 -12.67
C LEU A 63 13.47 5.84 -12.01
N SER A 64 13.42 5.83 -10.68
CA SER A 64 12.96 4.64 -9.97
C SER A 64 11.46 4.45 -10.20
N PHE A 65 11.01 3.19 -10.18
CA PHE A 65 9.59 2.86 -10.30
C PHE A 65 8.73 3.62 -9.27
N GLU A 66 9.23 3.77 -8.04
CA GLU A 66 8.54 4.50 -6.97
C GLU A 66 8.48 6.02 -7.24
N ALA A 67 9.56 6.62 -7.75
CA ALA A 67 9.60 8.04 -8.08
C ALA A 67 8.65 8.38 -9.23
N GLN A 68 8.63 7.57 -10.29
CA GLN A 68 7.75 7.76 -11.43
C GLN A 68 6.28 7.53 -11.07
N ALA A 69 5.98 6.50 -10.27
CA ALA A 69 4.64 6.27 -9.76
C ALA A 69 4.11 7.47 -8.96
N ARG A 70 4.96 8.06 -8.11
CA ARG A 70 4.60 9.28 -7.38
C ARG A 70 4.31 10.45 -8.33
N TYR A 71 5.22 10.68 -9.27
CA TYR A 71 5.06 11.75 -10.27
C TYR A 71 3.71 11.65 -10.99
N TYR A 72 3.29 10.46 -11.39
CA TYR A 72 1.99 10.27 -12.05
C TYR A 72 0.78 10.55 -11.17
N LEU A 73 0.88 10.35 -9.86
CA LEU A 73 -0.20 10.65 -8.92
C LEU A 73 -0.25 12.14 -8.53
N ASP A 74 0.85 12.86 -8.75
CA ASP A 74 0.97 14.31 -8.53
C ASP A 74 0.72 15.13 -9.82
N LEU A 75 0.41 14.50 -10.95
CA LEU A 75 0.05 15.21 -12.18
C LEU A 75 -1.19 16.09 -12.01
N GLY A 76 -1.16 17.28 -12.62
CA GLY A 76 -2.22 18.28 -12.49
C GLY A 76 -3.58 17.86 -13.08
N ASP A 77 -3.59 16.99 -14.09
CA ASP A 77 -4.81 16.47 -14.73
C ASP A 77 -5.50 15.36 -13.90
N LYS A 78 -4.81 14.82 -12.89
CA LYS A 78 -5.28 13.78 -11.96
C LYS A 78 -5.77 12.49 -12.64
N VAL A 79 -5.43 12.24 -13.91
CA VAL A 79 -5.99 11.10 -14.67
C VAL A 79 -5.58 9.75 -14.06
N PHE A 80 -4.33 9.64 -13.60
CA PHE A 80 -3.79 8.43 -12.98
C PHE A 80 -4.39 8.13 -11.61
N ARG A 81 -4.57 9.16 -10.76
CA ARG A 81 -5.12 8.97 -9.41
C ARG A 81 -6.63 8.73 -9.40
N HIS A 82 -7.35 9.17 -10.43
CA HIS A 82 -8.77 8.88 -10.61
C HIS A 82 -9.02 7.55 -11.33
N HIS A 83 -8.01 6.94 -11.94
CA HIS A 83 -8.18 5.66 -12.61
C HIS A 83 -8.51 4.55 -11.61
N PHE A 84 -9.55 3.77 -11.90
CA PHE A 84 -10.18 2.86 -10.95
C PHE A 84 -9.24 1.77 -10.37
N SER A 85 -8.24 1.33 -11.13
CA SER A 85 -7.33 0.25 -10.74
C SER A 85 -5.84 0.62 -10.73
N TYR A 86 -5.46 1.79 -11.25
CA TYR A 86 -4.06 2.12 -11.49
C TYR A 86 -3.26 2.16 -10.18
N ILE A 87 -3.76 2.93 -9.20
CA ILE A 87 -3.15 3.04 -7.87
C ILE A 87 -2.97 1.66 -7.23
N PHE A 88 -3.99 0.81 -7.32
CA PHE A 88 -3.95 -0.53 -6.71
C PHE A 88 -2.88 -1.41 -7.36
N VAL A 89 -2.83 -1.48 -8.70
CA VAL A 89 -1.85 -2.30 -9.42
C VAL A 89 -0.43 -1.82 -9.15
N VAL A 90 -0.17 -0.51 -9.26
CA VAL A 90 1.15 0.07 -9.01
C VAL A 90 1.60 -0.17 -7.56
N LEU A 91 0.69 -0.03 -6.59
CA LEU A 91 0.96 -0.36 -5.18
C LEU A 91 1.31 -1.84 -4.99
N ASN A 92 0.57 -2.75 -5.62
CA ASN A 92 0.85 -4.18 -5.54
C ASN A 92 2.22 -4.53 -6.15
N MET A 93 2.57 -3.93 -7.29
CA MET A 93 3.90 -4.09 -7.90
C MET A 93 5.00 -3.57 -6.96
N LEU A 94 4.82 -2.39 -6.35
CA LEU A 94 5.75 -1.87 -5.35
C LEU A 94 5.91 -2.79 -4.14
N GLN A 95 4.81 -3.33 -3.60
CA GLN A 95 4.84 -4.27 -2.48
C GLN A 95 5.53 -5.58 -2.84
N ARG A 96 5.23 -6.14 -4.02
CA ARG A 96 5.88 -7.35 -4.54
C ARG A 96 7.37 -7.14 -4.78
N ARG A 97 7.77 -6.02 -5.37
CA ARG A 97 9.18 -5.64 -5.56
C ARG A 97 9.93 -5.52 -4.24
N LYS A 98 9.33 -4.85 -3.23
CA LYS A 98 9.90 -4.78 -1.87
C LYS A 98 10.01 -6.17 -1.24
N SER A 99 9.01 -7.04 -1.40
CA SER A 99 9.05 -8.41 -0.92
C SER A 99 10.15 -9.23 -1.60
N HIS A 100 10.26 -9.19 -2.93
CA HIS A 100 11.31 -9.89 -3.68
C HIS A 100 12.71 -9.47 -3.23
N LEU A 101 12.95 -8.17 -3.05
CA LEU A 101 14.23 -7.66 -2.58
C LEU A 101 14.60 -8.19 -1.19
N GLN A 102 13.65 -8.21 -0.26
CA GLN A 102 13.87 -8.69 1.10
C GLN A 102 14.06 -10.20 1.13
N THR A 103 13.27 -10.95 0.35
CA THR A 103 13.46 -12.39 0.16
C THR A 103 14.84 -12.67 -0.42
N HIS A 104 15.28 -11.93 -1.44
CA HIS A 104 16.60 -12.10 -2.05
C HIS A 104 17.72 -11.93 -1.00
N PHE A 105 17.71 -10.86 -0.21
CA PHE A 105 18.69 -10.69 0.87
C PHE A 105 18.61 -11.79 1.93
N THR A 106 17.40 -12.23 2.25
CA THR A 106 17.16 -13.31 3.23
C THR A 106 17.74 -14.64 2.76
N VAL A 107 17.55 -14.97 1.48
CA VAL A 107 18.04 -16.19 0.84
C VAL A 107 19.57 -16.22 0.78
N GLN A 108 20.21 -15.06 0.64
CA GLN A 108 21.67 -14.92 0.64
C GLN A 108 22.30 -15.12 2.03
N THR A 109 21.51 -15.22 3.10
CA THR A 109 22.07 -15.45 4.44
C THR A 109 22.50 -16.90 4.63
N ALA A 110 23.59 -17.12 5.38
CA ALA A 110 24.05 -18.47 5.75
C ALA A 110 22.98 -19.29 6.50
N ARG A 111 22.01 -18.61 7.12
CA ARG A 111 20.89 -19.24 7.86
C ARG A 111 19.80 -19.79 6.94
N PHE A 112 19.74 -19.36 5.68
CA PHE A 112 18.66 -19.75 4.77
C PHE A 112 18.58 -21.25 4.55
N ARG A 113 19.71 -21.95 4.39
CA ARG A 113 19.73 -23.41 4.18
C ARG A 113 18.96 -24.15 5.27
N ARG A 114 19.24 -23.83 6.54
CA ARG A 114 18.55 -24.42 7.69
C ARG A 114 17.05 -24.11 7.69
N VAL A 115 16.67 -22.90 7.27
CA VAL A 115 15.26 -22.49 7.18
C VAL A 115 14.56 -23.24 6.05
N ALA A 116 15.19 -23.38 4.89
CA ALA A 116 14.66 -24.14 3.76
C ALA A 116 14.46 -25.61 4.13
N ASP A 117 15.46 -26.23 4.75
CA ASP A 117 15.37 -27.61 5.24
C ASP A 117 14.20 -27.76 6.23
N THR A 118 14.07 -26.81 7.17
CA THR A 118 12.96 -26.78 8.14
C THR A 118 11.61 -26.65 7.42
N LEU A 119 11.50 -25.74 6.46
CA LEU A 119 10.29 -25.52 5.67
C LEU A 119 9.88 -26.77 4.88
N THR A 120 10.83 -27.48 4.27
CA THR A 120 10.55 -28.73 3.54
C THR A 120 10.24 -29.91 4.45
N SER A 121 10.75 -29.90 5.67
CA SER A 121 10.54 -30.99 6.64
C SER A 121 9.23 -30.90 7.41
N LEU A 122 8.58 -29.73 7.43
CA LEU A 122 7.36 -29.50 8.19
C LEU A 122 6.15 -29.96 7.41
N ASP A 123 5.31 -30.76 8.07
CA ASP A 123 4.05 -31.20 7.51
C ASP A 123 2.94 -30.15 7.71
N SER A 124 2.00 -30.10 6.77
CA SER A 124 0.87 -29.17 6.82
C SER A 124 -0.04 -29.44 8.02
N HIS A 125 -0.17 -30.70 8.45
CA HIS A 125 -1.00 -31.06 9.60
C HIS A 125 -0.42 -30.45 10.89
N THR A 126 0.90 -30.50 11.06
CA THR A 126 1.56 -29.94 12.26
C THR A 126 1.36 -28.43 12.39
N ILE A 127 1.30 -27.71 11.27
CA ILE A 127 1.04 -26.26 11.26
C ILE A 127 -0.41 -25.98 11.67
N ALA A 128 -1.37 -26.76 11.16
CA ALA A 128 -2.78 -26.65 11.52
C ALA A 128 -3.00 -26.95 13.01
N ASP A 129 -2.44 -28.06 13.52
CA ASP A 129 -2.52 -28.43 14.93
C ASP A 129 -1.93 -27.34 15.85
N ALA A 130 -0.78 -26.79 15.46
CA ALA A 130 -0.16 -25.70 16.21
C ALA A 130 -1.05 -24.45 16.25
N ALA A 131 -1.74 -24.14 15.14
CA ALA A 131 -2.67 -23.01 15.09
C ALA A 131 -3.89 -23.23 15.99
N GLU A 132 -4.49 -24.43 15.97
CA GLU A 132 -5.64 -24.78 16.82
C GLU A 132 -5.30 -24.69 18.32
N ILE A 133 -4.15 -25.25 18.72
CA ILE A 133 -3.70 -25.19 20.12
C ILE A 133 -3.49 -23.74 20.57
N ILE A 134 -2.88 -22.90 19.72
CA ILE A 134 -2.64 -21.50 20.05
C ILE A 134 -3.96 -20.72 20.15
N GLU A 135 -4.92 -21.01 19.27
CA GLU A 135 -6.24 -20.38 19.30
C GLU A 135 -7.02 -20.77 20.56
N ALA A 136 -7.00 -22.05 20.94
CA ALA A 136 -7.70 -22.56 22.12
C ALA A 136 -7.06 -22.11 23.44
N GLU A 137 -5.74 -22.27 23.58
CA GLU A 137 -5.05 -22.08 24.86
C GLU A 137 -4.47 -20.68 25.04
N LYS A 138 -4.37 -19.88 23.97
CA LYS A 138 -3.69 -18.56 23.94
C LYS A 138 -2.27 -18.61 24.51
N SER A 139 -1.62 -19.77 24.44
CA SER A 139 -0.32 -20.08 25.05
C SER A 139 0.51 -20.94 24.12
N THR A 140 1.83 -20.79 24.19
CA THR A 140 2.78 -21.61 23.41
C THR A 140 3.47 -22.68 24.27
N LYS A 141 3.03 -22.87 25.53
CA LYS A 141 3.71 -23.73 26.51
C LYS A 141 3.49 -25.22 26.25
N SER A 142 2.31 -25.59 25.78
CA SER A 142 1.87 -26.96 25.46
C SER A 142 2.43 -27.51 24.14
N LEU A 143 3.03 -26.64 23.31
CA LEU A 143 3.49 -27.02 21.98
C LEU A 143 4.62 -28.05 22.04
N THR A 144 4.51 -29.06 21.18
CA THR A 144 5.55 -30.07 20.94
C THR A 144 6.80 -29.43 20.34
N SER A 145 7.92 -30.16 20.33
CA SER A 145 9.17 -29.69 19.73
C SER A 145 9.02 -29.36 18.24
N GLU A 146 8.20 -30.11 17.52
CA GLU A 146 7.93 -29.91 16.10
C GLU A 146 7.04 -28.70 15.83
N GLN A 147 5.97 -28.53 16.61
CA GLN A 147 5.11 -27.34 16.55
C GLN A 147 5.90 -26.06 16.91
N LYS A 148 6.86 -26.16 17.84
CA LYS A 148 7.80 -25.07 18.15
C LYS A 148 8.71 -24.74 16.96
N ARG A 149 9.18 -25.73 16.20
CA ARG A 149 9.94 -25.49 14.95
C ARG A 149 9.11 -24.75 13.92
N ALA A 150 7.83 -25.11 13.76
CA ALA A 150 6.90 -24.38 12.89
C ALA A 150 6.74 -22.92 13.33
N LEU A 151 6.64 -22.68 14.65
CA LEU A 151 6.55 -21.33 15.21
C LEU A 151 7.82 -20.51 14.97
N ASP A 152 8.99 -21.12 15.11
CA ASP A 152 10.27 -20.46 14.87
C ASP A 152 10.47 -20.13 13.37
N LEU A 153 10.01 -21.00 12.48
CA LEU A 153 9.93 -20.72 11.05
C LEU A 153 9.01 -19.53 10.77
N LEU A 154 7.83 -19.48 11.39
CA LEU A 154 6.90 -18.36 11.24
C LEU A 154 7.51 -17.04 11.73
N ARG A 155 8.28 -17.05 12.83
CA ARG A 155 9.03 -15.87 13.31
C ARG A 155 10.06 -15.40 12.29
N TYR A 156 10.77 -16.34 11.66
CA TYR A 156 11.72 -16.02 10.60
C TYR A 156 11.02 -15.38 9.40
N VAL A 157 9.93 -15.98 8.91
CA VAL A 157 9.12 -15.42 7.81
C VAL A 157 8.61 -14.02 8.15
N ASN A 158 8.07 -13.84 9.37
CA ASN A 158 7.60 -12.54 9.84
C ASN A 158 8.70 -11.47 9.87
N THR A 159 9.95 -11.87 10.13
CA THR A 159 11.11 -10.96 10.10
C THR A 159 11.36 -10.44 8.68
N VAL A 160 11.21 -11.29 7.65
CA VAL A 160 11.31 -10.89 6.23
C VAL A 160 10.17 -9.94 5.86
N VAL A 161 8.95 -10.29 6.27
CA VAL A 161 7.72 -9.55 5.94
C VAL A 161 7.63 -8.20 6.66
N GLN A 162 8.36 -8.01 7.77
CA GLN A 162 8.42 -6.75 8.53
C GLN A 162 8.84 -5.55 7.69
N LYS A 163 9.64 -5.76 6.64
CA LYS A 163 10.12 -4.70 5.75
C LYS A 163 9.16 -4.36 4.62
N VAL A 164 8.07 -5.14 4.44
CA VAL A 164 7.02 -4.88 3.46
C VAL A 164 6.02 -3.88 4.03
N PRO A 165 5.84 -2.68 3.43
CA PRO A 165 4.89 -1.68 3.91
C PRO A 165 3.46 -2.23 3.97
N GLY A 166 2.77 -1.98 5.09
CA GLY A 166 1.38 -2.38 5.32
C GLY A 166 1.21 -3.80 5.85
N SER A 167 2.30 -4.59 5.96
CA SER A 167 2.24 -5.92 6.52
C SER A 167 1.92 -5.91 8.02
N TYR A 168 1.36 -7.00 8.53
CA TYR A 168 1.10 -7.15 9.96
C TYR A 168 2.39 -7.07 10.80
N ALA A 169 3.47 -7.70 10.32
CA ALA A 169 4.78 -7.64 10.97
C ALA A 169 5.35 -6.21 11.01
N ALA A 170 5.15 -5.40 9.97
CA ALA A 170 5.56 -3.99 9.97
C ALA A 170 4.82 -3.18 11.06
N LYS A 171 3.53 -3.45 11.29
CA LYS A 171 2.75 -2.80 12.36
C LYS A 171 3.27 -3.18 13.75
N ILE A 172 3.57 -4.46 13.98
CA ILE A 172 4.16 -4.93 15.24
C ILE A 172 5.52 -4.25 15.48
N SER A 173 6.36 -4.15 14.45
CA SER A 173 7.64 -3.45 14.55
C SER A 173 7.46 -2.00 14.96
N ALA A 174 6.55 -1.27 14.33
CA ALA A 174 6.30 0.13 14.68
C ALA A 174 5.84 0.28 16.15
N HIS A 175 5.03 -0.65 16.66
CA HIS A 175 4.65 -0.67 18.07
C HIS A 175 5.84 -0.96 19.00
N ALA A 176 6.75 -1.85 18.58
CA ALA A 176 7.99 -2.11 19.32
C ALA A 176 8.88 -0.87 19.35
N ASP A 177 9.00 -0.15 18.22
CA ASP A 177 9.76 1.10 18.13
C ASP A 177 9.20 2.18 19.07
N ILE A 178 7.86 2.35 19.12
CA ILE A 178 7.21 3.27 20.06
C ILE A 178 7.54 2.90 21.52
N ARG A 179 7.50 1.61 21.87
CA ARG A 179 7.87 1.16 23.23
C ARG A 179 9.34 1.42 23.53
N ASN A 180 10.22 1.19 22.56
CA ASN A 180 11.65 1.47 22.71
C ASN A 180 11.90 2.97 22.95
N TYR A 181 11.13 3.84 22.28
CA TYR A 181 11.18 5.27 22.54
C TYR A 181 10.75 5.62 23.97
N PHE A 182 9.80 4.91 24.57
CA PHE A 182 9.43 5.12 25.99
C PHE A 182 10.57 4.73 26.93
N SER A 183 11.31 3.66 26.62
CA SER A 183 12.48 3.28 27.42
C SER A 183 13.63 4.30 27.31
N TYR A 184 13.80 4.94 26.15
CA TYR A 184 14.89 5.89 25.92
C TYR A 184 14.56 7.32 26.38
N PHE A 185 13.38 7.84 26.03
CA PHE A 185 12.97 9.22 26.34
C PHE A 185 12.13 9.33 27.62
N GLY A 186 11.79 8.21 28.25
CA GLY A 186 10.84 8.15 29.35
C GLY A 186 9.39 8.06 28.89
N LEU A 187 8.47 7.89 29.85
CA LEU A 187 7.04 7.82 29.58
C LEU A 187 6.52 9.17 29.08
N PRO A 188 5.78 9.22 27.95
CA PRO A 188 5.15 10.45 27.52
C PRO A 188 4.06 10.86 28.52
N HIS A 189 4.04 12.13 28.90
CA HIS A 189 3.01 12.69 29.76
C HIS A 189 1.64 12.77 29.07
N LEU A 190 1.64 12.79 27.73
CA LEU A 190 0.44 12.83 26.90
C LEU A 190 0.55 11.76 25.81
N PHE A 191 -0.40 10.83 25.80
CA PHE A 191 -0.65 9.94 24.68
C PHE A 191 -1.96 10.36 24.01
N PHE A 192 -1.89 10.80 22.76
CA PHE A 192 -3.08 11.18 21.99
C PHE A 192 -3.02 10.55 20.60
N THR A 193 -4.18 10.07 20.13
CA THR A 193 -4.33 9.52 18.79
C THR A 193 -4.93 10.58 17.90
N PHE A 194 -4.16 11.08 16.92
CA PHE A 194 -4.66 12.03 15.94
C PHE A 194 -5.22 11.29 14.72
N ASN A 195 -6.53 11.38 14.51
CA ASN A 195 -7.21 10.75 13.38
C ASN A 195 -8.21 11.73 12.72
N PRO A 196 -7.73 12.68 11.90
CA PRO A 196 -8.60 13.66 11.26
C PRO A 196 -9.52 12.97 10.23
N SER A 197 -10.82 13.20 10.35
CA SER A 197 -11.81 12.65 9.41
C SER A 197 -11.87 13.49 8.13
N ALA A 198 -11.34 12.94 7.03
CA ALA A 198 -11.41 13.57 5.71
C ALA A 198 -12.87 13.80 5.26
N VAL A 199 -13.76 12.83 5.48
CA VAL A 199 -15.18 12.92 5.05
C VAL A 199 -15.89 14.13 5.65
N HIS A 200 -15.56 14.48 6.89
CA HIS A 200 -16.22 15.56 7.63
C HIS A 200 -15.48 16.89 7.58
N SER A 201 -14.29 16.92 6.95
CA SER A 201 -13.45 18.11 6.90
C SER A 201 -13.76 18.99 5.68
N PRO A 202 -14.01 20.31 5.85
CA PRO A 202 -14.12 21.25 4.73
C PRO A 202 -12.79 21.40 3.98
N ILE A 203 -11.66 21.30 4.68
CA ILE A 203 -10.32 21.38 4.09
C ILE A 203 -10.13 20.26 3.06
N PHE A 204 -10.54 19.04 3.39
CA PHE A 204 -10.46 17.92 2.45
C PHE A 204 -11.30 18.18 1.19
N GLN A 205 -12.50 18.76 1.31
CA GLN A 205 -13.33 19.06 0.13
C GLN A 205 -12.66 20.06 -0.81
N VAL A 206 -11.96 21.06 -0.25
CA VAL A 206 -11.17 22.00 -1.04
C VAL A 206 -9.96 21.32 -1.68
N MET A 207 -9.23 20.48 -0.95
CA MET A 207 -8.09 19.73 -1.49
C MET A 207 -8.49 18.75 -2.60
N TYR A 208 -9.67 18.14 -2.49
CA TYR A 208 -10.27 17.33 -3.55
C TYR A 208 -10.50 18.17 -4.83
N GLY A 209 -10.86 19.44 -4.66
CA GLY A 209 -11.07 20.40 -5.74
C GLY A 209 -12.48 21.00 -5.79
N ASP A 210 -13.26 20.90 -4.71
CA ASP A 210 -14.58 21.50 -4.66
C ASP A 210 -14.49 23.02 -4.46
N LYS A 211 -14.84 23.77 -5.50
CA LYS A 211 -14.87 25.24 -5.50
C LYS A 211 -16.07 25.84 -4.76
N SER A 212 -17.08 25.03 -4.42
CA SER A 212 -18.28 25.51 -3.70
C SER A 212 -18.05 25.68 -2.19
N VAL A 213 -17.00 25.04 -1.65
CA VAL A 213 -16.67 25.13 -0.23
C VAL A 213 -15.77 26.33 0.00
N ASN A 214 -16.29 27.35 0.68
CA ASN A 214 -15.53 28.52 1.10
C ASN A 214 -14.97 28.35 2.52
N LEU A 215 -13.64 28.28 2.65
CA LEU A 215 -12.96 28.15 3.95
C LEU A 215 -12.93 29.46 4.75
N SER A 216 -13.28 30.58 4.13
CA SER A 216 -13.37 31.88 4.83
C SER A 216 -14.63 31.97 5.69
N ASP A 217 -15.64 31.15 5.42
CA ASP A 217 -16.88 31.12 6.18
C ASP A 217 -16.65 30.42 7.52
N ARG A 218 -17.24 30.96 8.59
CA ARG A 218 -17.16 30.35 9.93
C ARG A 218 -17.70 28.91 9.96
N TYR A 219 -18.74 28.65 9.18
CA TYR A 219 -19.37 27.34 9.01
C TYR A 219 -19.55 27.05 7.51
N PRO A 220 -18.52 26.51 6.84
CA PRO A 220 -18.59 26.22 5.42
C PRO A 220 -19.72 25.25 5.10
N LYS A 221 -20.51 25.56 4.07
CA LYS A 221 -21.55 24.65 3.59
C LYS A 221 -20.89 23.46 2.90
N LEU A 222 -21.15 22.27 3.43
CA LEU A 222 -20.60 21.03 2.88
C LEU A 222 -21.61 20.30 1.98
N PRO A 223 -21.13 19.54 0.99
CA PRO A 223 -21.96 18.61 0.25
C PRO A 223 -22.63 17.55 1.16
N PRO A 224 -23.71 16.90 0.67
CA PRO A 224 -24.34 15.79 1.38
C PRO A 224 -23.34 14.69 1.76
N SER A 225 -23.63 13.97 2.84
CA SER A 225 -22.68 12.98 3.39
C SER A 225 -22.27 11.89 2.38
N SER A 226 -23.21 11.41 1.57
CA SER A 226 -22.96 10.45 0.49
C SER A 226 -21.97 10.97 -0.54
N GLU A 227 -22.09 12.25 -0.93
CA GLU A 227 -21.20 12.88 -1.88
C GLU A 227 -19.79 13.03 -1.31
N ARG A 228 -19.66 13.41 -0.03
CA ARG A 228 -18.35 13.51 0.63
C ARG A 228 -17.64 12.16 0.69
N ALA A 229 -18.36 11.08 0.98
CA ALA A 229 -17.83 9.72 0.97
C ALA A 229 -17.42 9.29 -0.44
N ARG A 230 -18.23 9.64 -1.46
CA ARG A 230 -17.91 9.36 -2.86
C ARG A 230 -16.62 10.05 -3.30
N ARG A 231 -16.42 11.31 -2.92
CA ARG A 231 -15.21 12.08 -3.25
C ARG A 231 -13.95 11.51 -2.58
N LEU A 232 -14.05 11.14 -1.30
CA LEU A 232 -12.98 10.40 -0.60
C LEU A 232 -12.61 9.13 -1.36
N ALA A 233 -13.61 8.38 -1.80
CA ALA A 233 -13.36 7.19 -2.59
C ALA A 233 -12.69 7.56 -3.94
N GLN A 234 -13.20 8.55 -4.67
CA GLN A 234 -12.72 8.94 -6.00
C GLN A 234 -11.26 9.39 -6.02
N ASP A 235 -10.81 10.14 -5.02
CA ASP A 235 -9.43 10.62 -4.92
C ASP A 235 -8.81 10.26 -3.55
N PRO A 236 -8.34 9.01 -3.37
CA PRO A 236 -7.72 8.58 -2.12
C PRO A 236 -6.37 9.25 -1.88
N VAL A 237 -5.72 9.76 -2.94
CA VAL A 237 -4.46 10.50 -2.81
C VAL A 237 -4.72 11.85 -2.15
N ALA A 238 -5.85 12.52 -2.45
CA ALA A 238 -6.17 13.81 -1.83
C ALA A 238 -6.48 13.65 -0.34
N ALA A 239 -6.99 12.48 0.04
CA ALA A 239 -7.20 12.13 1.43
C ALA A 239 -5.89 11.89 2.17
N ALA A 240 -4.91 11.24 1.53
CA ALA A 240 -3.55 11.12 2.07
C ALA A 240 -2.88 12.50 2.20
N ASP A 241 -2.99 13.36 1.19
CA ASP A 241 -2.49 14.74 1.24
C ASP A 241 -3.14 15.53 2.40
N PHE A 242 -4.45 15.36 2.60
CA PHE A 242 -5.18 15.99 3.71
C PHE A 242 -4.71 15.49 5.07
N PHE A 243 -4.46 14.18 5.21
CA PHE A 243 -3.97 13.61 6.47
C PHE A 243 -2.56 14.13 6.77
N GLU A 244 -1.66 14.13 5.79
CA GLU A 244 -0.32 14.68 5.91
C GLU A 244 -0.36 16.16 6.29
N PHE A 245 -1.15 16.96 5.57
CA PHE A 245 -1.38 18.36 5.88
C PHE A 245 -1.86 18.56 7.32
N SER A 246 -2.88 17.80 7.74
CA SER A 246 -3.44 17.90 9.10
C SER A 246 -2.42 17.56 10.19
N VAL A 247 -1.56 16.57 9.95
CA VAL A 247 -0.49 16.19 10.88
C VAL A 247 0.56 17.30 10.95
N ASN A 248 1.04 17.79 9.81
CA ASN A 248 2.07 18.84 9.79
C ASN A 248 1.57 20.11 10.46
N MET A 249 0.33 20.53 10.16
CA MET A 249 -0.29 21.70 10.79
C MET A 249 -0.41 21.57 12.31
N LEU A 250 -0.73 20.37 12.82
CA LEU A 250 -0.82 20.13 14.26
C LEU A 250 0.55 20.35 14.95
N PHE A 251 1.63 19.84 14.38
CA PHE A 251 2.96 19.91 15.00
C PHE A 251 3.64 21.26 14.75
N ASP A 252 3.54 21.80 13.53
CA ASP A 252 4.21 23.04 13.14
C ASP A 252 3.56 24.28 13.77
N GLU A 253 2.23 24.40 13.73
CA GLU A 253 1.55 25.64 14.16
C GLU A 253 1.10 25.62 15.63
N ARG A 254 0.75 24.44 16.18
CA ARG A 254 0.11 24.37 17.50
C ARG A 254 1.02 23.92 18.63
N LEU A 255 2.10 23.21 18.33
CA LEU A 255 3.02 22.68 19.35
C LEU A 255 4.43 23.27 19.28
N GLY A 256 4.70 24.19 18.34
CA GLY A 256 5.97 24.91 18.21
C GLY A 256 7.18 24.01 17.89
N GLY A 257 6.95 22.72 17.63
CA GLY A 257 7.98 21.74 17.32
C GLY A 257 7.88 21.36 15.86
N ARG A 258 8.75 21.94 15.03
CA ARG A 258 8.87 21.51 13.64
C ARG A 258 9.29 20.03 13.63
N LEU A 259 8.45 19.17 13.07
CA LEU A 259 8.83 17.77 12.86
C LEU A 259 10.09 17.77 11.97
N PRO A 260 11.20 17.12 12.39
CA PRO A 260 12.37 17.05 11.53
C PRO A 260 11.97 16.34 10.23
N PRO A 261 12.35 16.86 9.06
CA PRO A 261 12.10 16.16 7.81
C PRO A 261 12.75 14.77 7.90
N HIS A 262 11.97 13.74 7.62
CA HIS A 262 12.43 12.36 7.69
C HIS A 262 13.61 12.18 6.71
N LYS A 263 14.84 12.05 7.22
CA LYS A 263 16.02 11.73 6.39
C LYS A 263 15.90 10.27 5.94
N GLU A 264 15.46 10.03 4.71
CA GLU A 264 15.74 8.76 4.06
C GLU A 264 17.26 8.61 3.92
N GLN A 265 17.82 7.48 4.37
CA GLN A 265 19.20 7.09 4.11
C GLN A 265 19.33 6.79 2.61
N HIS A 266 19.40 7.85 1.79
CA HIS A 266 19.91 7.75 0.43
C HIS A 266 21.43 7.87 0.50
N HIS A 267 22.12 6.78 0.12
CA HIS A 267 23.48 6.91 -0.38
C HIS A 267 23.47 7.98 -1.47
N ARG A 268 24.38 8.94 -1.30
CA ARG A 268 24.58 10.16 -2.09
C ARG A 268 24.21 9.96 -3.57
N HIS A 269 23.23 10.73 -4.08
CA HIS A 269 23.38 11.68 -5.20
C HIS A 269 22.05 12.42 -5.44
N SER A 270 22.15 13.75 -5.56
CA SER A 270 21.11 14.76 -5.88
C SER A 270 19.97 14.98 -4.88
N SER A 271 19.95 16.20 -4.35
CA SER A 271 18.97 16.79 -3.45
C SER A 271 17.71 17.25 -4.20
N HIS A 272 16.54 16.68 -3.87
CA HIS A 272 15.23 17.26 -4.12
C HIS A 272 14.36 17.20 -2.84
N PRO A 273 13.72 18.30 -2.42
CA PRO A 273 12.94 18.36 -1.18
C PRO A 273 11.54 17.78 -1.41
N GLY A 274 11.39 16.46 -1.34
CA GLY A 274 10.07 15.81 -1.51
C GLY A 274 9.95 14.40 -0.94
N SER A 275 11.00 13.89 -0.27
CA SER A 275 11.16 12.48 0.09
C SER A 275 10.30 12.02 1.30
N SER A 276 9.77 12.94 2.13
CA SER A 276 8.98 12.58 3.33
C SER A 276 7.61 11.93 3.04
N ARG A 277 7.05 12.16 1.86
CA ARG A 277 5.73 11.65 1.44
C ARG A 277 5.71 10.12 1.21
N THR A 278 6.85 9.47 0.99
CA THR A 278 6.91 8.14 0.33
C THR A 278 6.46 6.96 1.22
N LYS A 279 6.86 6.96 2.49
CA LYS A 279 6.46 5.89 3.42
C LYS A 279 5.02 6.03 3.92
N ARG A 280 4.54 7.28 4.09
CA ARG A 280 3.14 7.55 4.43
C ARG A 280 2.22 7.29 3.25
N PHE A 281 2.59 7.69 2.04
CA PHE A 281 1.80 7.45 0.83
C PHE A 281 1.43 5.97 0.63
N LEU A 282 2.40 5.05 0.72
CA LEU A 282 2.11 3.61 0.55
C LEU A 282 1.37 2.98 1.73
N LEU A 283 1.55 3.47 2.96
CA LEU A 283 0.85 2.96 4.15
C LEU A 283 -0.58 3.52 4.27
N GLU A 284 -0.76 4.80 3.95
CA GLU A 284 -2.04 5.53 4.06
C GLU A 284 -2.93 5.27 2.86
N VAL A 285 -2.39 5.23 1.63
CA VAL A 285 -3.18 4.82 0.47
C VAL A 285 -3.53 3.32 0.54
N ALA A 286 -2.64 2.47 1.06
CA ALA A 286 -3.01 1.07 1.35
C ALA A 286 -4.07 0.97 2.45
N ALA A 287 -4.00 1.76 3.52
CA ALA A 287 -5.02 1.79 4.57
C ALA A 287 -6.37 2.32 4.06
N ILE A 288 -6.37 3.37 3.24
CA ILE A 288 -7.56 3.96 2.62
C ILE A 288 -8.15 3.02 1.55
N LEU A 289 -7.32 2.31 0.76
CA LEU A 289 -7.77 1.30 -0.19
C LEU A 289 -8.26 0.01 0.51
N GLN A 290 -7.67 -0.40 1.64
CA GLN A 290 -8.20 -1.49 2.47
C GLN A 290 -9.57 -1.13 3.06
N CYS A 291 -9.81 0.14 3.42
CA CYS A 291 -11.14 0.60 3.80
C CYS A 291 -12.16 0.57 2.65
N ARG A 292 -11.74 0.78 1.39
CA ARG A 292 -12.60 0.60 0.20
C ARG A 292 -13.07 -0.85 0.02
N CYS A 293 -12.24 -1.84 0.37
CA CYS A 293 -12.66 -3.25 0.37
C CYS A 293 -13.69 -3.55 1.47
N PHE A 294 -13.53 -2.96 2.67
CA PHE A 294 -14.48 -3.13 3.77
C PHE A 294 -15.83 -2.44 3.53
N ALA A 295 -15.86 -1.30 2.84
CA ALA A 295 -17.09 -0.59 2.51
C ALA A 295 -17.95 -1.29 1.45
N LYS A 296 -17.44 -2.35 0.81
CA LYS A 296 -18.18 -3.18 -0.16
C LYS A 296 -18.74 -4.48 0.46
N GLN A 297 -18.45 -4.73 1.74
CA GLN A 297 -18.88 -5.90 2.52
C GLN A 297 -19.89 -5.55 3.64
N ARG A 298 -20.52 -4.36 3.59
CA ARG A 298 -21.66 -3.99 4.44
C ARG A 298 -22.79 -3.46 3.60
#